data_AF-A0A2U2ZUJ8-F1
#
_entry.id   AF-A0A2U2ZUJ8-F1
#
_cell.length_a   1.000
_cell.length_b   1.000
_cell.length_c   1.000
_cell.angle_alpha   90.00
_cell.angle_beta   90.00
_cell.angle_gamma   90.00
#
_symmetry.space_group_name_H-M   'P 1'
#
loop_
_entity.id
_entity.type
_entity.pdbx_description
1 polymer ?
#
loop_
_entity_poly.entity_id
_entity_poly.type
_entity_poly.pdbx_seq_one_letter_code
_entity_poly.pdbx_strand_id
1 'polypeptide(L)'
;MSRAFITVRPAPQRRVDFARWAVTQDPKLRTVSPSDFAVPNELFTTMPEQLLIGAVVDGHPYVSPDEQAEPTETASGPELLGVDLPEREGIPGEPLPEVPAEAYPADAVPLDPAPVEESDASDASPEDEGPKCADCDRPFKNDRALAAHRRKAHPED
;
A
#
# COMPACT_ATOMS: atom_id res chain seq x y z
N MET A 1 5.45 31.96 1.60
CA MET A 1 4.39 31.02 2.04
C MET A 1 4.71 29.66 1.45
N SER A 2 4.97 28.66 2.27
CA SER A 2 5.27 27.30 1.79
C SER A 2 3.98 26.69 1.23
N ARG A 3 3.99 26.22 -0.02
CA ARG A 3 2.85 25.49 -0.60
C ARG A 3 2.70 24.15 0.13
N ALA A 4 1.56 23.93 0.76
CA ALA A 4 1.20 22.63 1.32
C ALA A 4 0.82 21.66 0.19
N PHE A 5 1.31 20.43 0.28
CA PHE A 5 1.02 19.35 -0.66
C PHE A 5 0.27 18.23 0.06
N ILE A 6 -0.63 17.59 -0.66
CA ILE A 6 -1.42 16.43 -0.26
C ILE A 6 -0.92 15.24 -1.09
N THR A 7 -0.65 14.12 -0.44
CA THR A 7 -0.20 12.90 -1.13
C THR A 7 -1.41 12.13 -1.62
N VAL A 8 -1.48 11.86 -2.93
CA VAL A 8 -2.58 11.10 -3.53
C VAL A 8 -2.03 9.87 -4.24
N ARG A 9 -2.57 8.71 -3.87
CA ARG A 9 -2.36 7.41 -4.52
C ARG A 9 -3.62 7.03 -5.30
N PRO A 10 -3.67 7.21 -6.62
CA PRO A 10 -4.83 6.84 -7.41
C PRO A 10 -5.05 5.31 -7.44
N ALA A 11 -6.32 4.91 -7.46
CA ALA A 11 -6.71 3.50 -7.62
C ALA A 11 -6.12 2.91 -8.92
N PRO A 12 -5.76 1.61 -8.96
CA PRO A 12 -5.16 0.97 -10.14
C PRO A 12 -5.95 1.19 -11.44
N GLN A 13 -7.28 1.10 -11.38
CA GLN A 13 -8.14 1.26 -12.55
C GLN A 13 -8.25 2.73 -13.03
N ARG A 14 -7.90 3.70 -12.17
CA ARG A 14 -8.02 5.15 -12.43
C ARG A 14 -6.69 5.84 -12.75
N ARG A 15 -5.56 5.11 -12.70
CA ARG A 15 -4.22 5.69 -12.91
C ARG A 15 -4.07 6.40 -14.25
N VAL A 16 -4.66 5.87 -15.31
CA VAL A 16 -4.57 6.46 -16.66
C VAL A 16 -5.31 7.79 -16.72
N ASP A 17 -6.53 7.84 -16.20
CA ASP A 17 -7.32 9.08 -16.19
C ASP A 17 -6.73 10.12 -15.23
N PHE A 18 -6.20 9.68 -14.08
CA PHE A 18 -5.43 10.53 -13.18
C PHE A 18 -4.21 11.12 -13.87
N ALA A 19 -3.43 10.32 -14.60
CA ALA A 19 -2.26 10.79 -15.33
C ALA A 19 -2.64 11.82 -16.41
N ARG A 20 -3.73 11.58 -17.16
CA ARG A 20 -4.26 12.53 -18.13
C ARG A 20 -4.65 13.86 -17.49
N TRP A 21 -5.34 13.83 -16.36
CA TRP A 21 -5.67 15.04 -15.61
C TRP A 21 -4.39 15.73 -15.10
N ALA A 22 -3.46 14.98 -14.51
CA ALA A 22 -2.24 15.50 -13.91
C ALA A 22 -1.34 16.24 -14.93
N VAL A 23 -1.24 15.76 -16.17
CA VAL A 23 -0.43 16.43 -17.20
C VAL A 23 -1.02 17.75 -17.66
N THR A 24 -2.33 17.99 -17.45
CA THR A 24 -2.98 19.26 -17.81
C THR A 24 -2.82 20.35 -16.75
N GLN A 25 -2.39 20.01 -15.53
CA GLN A 25 -2.35 20.96 -14.43
C GLN A 25 -1.20 21.97 -14.54
N ASP A 26 -1.43 23.17 -14.00
CA ASP A 26 -0.42 24.19 -13.72
C ASP A 26 -0.73 24.85 -12.35
N PRO A 27 0.12 24.70 -11.33
CA PRO A 27 1.44 24.07 -11.33
C PRO A 27 1.39 22.54 -11.51
N LYS A 28 2.48 21.96 -12.05
CA LYS A 28 2.60 20.51 -12.22
C LYS A 28 2.62 19.78 -10.87
N LEU A 29 1.99 18.61 -10.84
CA LEU A 29 2.10 17.68 -9.72
C LEU A 29 3.53 17.15 -9.61
N ARG A 30 3.96 16.85 -8.38
CA ARG A 30 5.23 16.17 -8.13
C ARG A 30 5.01 14.69 -7.91
N THR A 31 5.89 13.85 -8.42
CA THR A 31 5.88 12.41 -8.13
C THR A 31 6.71 12.16 -6.86
N VAL A 32 6.10 11.56 -5.83
CA VAL A 32 6.77 11.24 -4.56
C VAL A 32 7.25 9.79 -4.57
N SER A 33 6.46 8.90 -5.17
CA SER A 33 6.78 7.48 -5.35
C SER A 33 6.24 6.99 -6.71
N PRO A 34 6.51 5.74 -7.14
CA PRO A 34 5.94 5.18 -8.36
C PRO A 34 4.41 5.17 -8.42
N SER A 35 3.73 5.26 -7.27
CA SER A 35 2.26 5.28 -7.18
C SER A 35 1.69 6.48 -6.42
N ASP A 36 2.53 7.35 -5.86
CA ASP A 36 2.12 8.47 -5.00
C ASP A 36 2.51 9.81 -5.63
N PHE A 37 1.56 10.74 -5.66
CA PHE A 37 1.73 12.08 -6.24
C PHE A 37 1.47 13.15 -5.18
N ALA A 38 2.36 14.14 -5.08
CA ALA A 38 2.18 15.33 -4.27
C ALA A 38 1.39 16.37 -5.08
N VAL A 39 0.14 16.53 -4.69
CA VAL A 39 -0.84 17.47 -5.25
C VAL A 39 -0.84 18.75 -4.41
N PRO A 40 -0.65 19.94 -5.01
CA PRO A 40 -0.88 21.19 -4.31
C PRO A 40 -2.30 21.26 -3.75
N ASN A 41 -2.48 21.78 -2.53
CA ASN A 41 -3.79 21.88 -1.87
C ASN A 41 -4.83 22.59 -2.76
N GLU A 42 -4.43 23.66 -3.45
CA GLU A 42 -5.28 24.42 -4.40
C GLU A 42 -5.80 23.56 -5.56
N LEU A 43 -5.02 22.58 -6.03
CA LEU A 43 -5.44 21.70 -7.13
C LEU A 43 -6.29 20.53 -6.64
N PHE A 44 -6.09 20.09 -5.39
CA PHE A 44 -6.85 19.00 -4.80
C PHE A 44 -8.35 19.32 -4.76
N THR A 45 -8.73 20.56 -4.41
CA THR A 45 -10.14 20.99 -4.38
C THR A 45 -10.80 21.07 -5.76
N THR A 46 -10.00 21.17 -6.82
CA THR A 46 -10.47 21.19 -8.22
C THR A 46 -10.39 19.82 -8.90
N MET A 47 -9.86 18.81 -8.20
CA MET A 47 -9.69 17.48 -8.74
C MET A 47 -11.06 16.83 -8.96
N PRO A 48 -11.32 16.24 -10.15
CA PRO A 48 -12.54 15.48 -10.37
C PRO A 48 -12.63 14.31 -9.39
N GLU A 49 -13.73 14.25 -8.64
CA GLU A 49 -13.97 13.23 -7.63
C GLU A 49 -13.89 11.81 -8.19
N GLN A 50 -14.25 11.60 -9.45
CA GLN A 50 -14.19 10.27 -10.09
C GLN A 50 -12.76 9.70 -10.13
N LEU A 51 -11.74 10.56 -10.01
CA LEU A 51 -10.33 10.16 -9.90
C LEU A 51 -9.92 9.78 -8.47
N LEU A 52 -10.67 10.25 -7.48
CA LEU A 52 -10.45 10.01 -6.05
C LEU A 52 -11.16 8.74 -5.56
N ILE A 53 -12.18 8.24 -6.27
CA ILE A 53 -12.87 6.98 -5.91
C ILE A 53 -11.86 5.83 -5.83
N GLY A 54 -11.73 5.24 -4.64
CA GLY A 54 -10.79 4.15 -4.33
C GLY A 54 -9.32 4.59 -4.21
N ALA A 55 -9.04 5.89 -4.25
CA ALA A 55 -7.71 6.44 -4.01
C ALA A 55 -7.39 6.50 -2.51
N VAL A 56 -6.10 6.65 -2.19
CA VAL A 56 -5.62 6.93 -0.84
C VAL A 56 -5.05 8.35 -0.79
N VAL A 57 -5.59 9.20 0.07
CA VAL A 57 -5.22 10.59 0.29
C VAL A 57 -4.55 10.73 1.65
N ASP A 58 -3.27 11.13 1.66
CA ASP A 58 -2.42 11.22 2.85
C ASP A 58 -2.50 9.97 3.75
N GLY A 59 -2.51 8.79 3.13
CA GLY A 59 -2.58 7.51 3.83
C GLY A 59 -3.99 7.04 4.19
N HIS A 60 -5.02 7.85 3.95
CA HIS A 60 -6.41 7.52 4.26
C HIS A 60 -7.19 7.20 2.98
N PRO A 61 -8.03 6.14 2.94
CA PRO A 61 -8.90 5.90 1.80
C PRO A 61 -9.84 7.10 1.61
N TYR A 62 -9.97 7.57 0.38
CA TYR A 62 -10.92 8.63 0.05
C TYR A 62 -12.35 8.11 0.20
N VAL A 63 -13.21 8.91 0.85
CA VAL A 63 -14.65 8.66 1.02
C VAL A 63 -15.37 9.83 0.37
N SER A 64 -16.30 9.54 -0.54
CA SER A 64 -17.04 10.59 -1.24
C SER A 64 -17.99 11.30 -0.28
N PRO A 65 -18.16 12.64 -0.34
CA PRO A 65 -19.10 13.35 0.51
C PRO A 65 -20.54 12.86 0.33
N ASP A 66 -20.93 12.41 -0.87
CA ASP A 66 -22.26 11.80 -1.12
C ASP A 66 -22.44 10.48 -0.35
N GLU A 67 -21.40 9.66 -0.24
CA GLU A 67 -21.41 8.45 0.60
C GLU A 67 -21.48 8.79 2.10
N GLN A 68 -21.03 9.99 2.47
CA GLN A 68 -21.08 10.51 3.84
C GLN A 68 -22.36 11.31 4.15
N ALA A 69 -23.04 11.81 3.12
CA ALA A 69 -24.24 12.67 3.21
C ALA A 69 -25.54 11.88 3.19
N GLU A 70 -25.52 10.63 2.76
CA GLU A 70 -26.50 9.69 3.31
C GLU A 70 -26.17 9.59 4.81
N PRO A 71 -27.04 10.04 5.73
CA PRO A 71 -26.99 9.49 7.07
C PRO A 71 -27.24 8.01 6.84
N THR A 72 -26.16 7.25 6.73
CA THR A 72 -26.23 5.82 6.86
C THR A 72 -26.72 5.65 8.30
N GLU A 73 -28.03 5.54 8.44
CA GLU A 73 -28.78 5.08 9.62
C GLU A 73 -28.47 3.59 9.88
N THR A 74 -27.25 3.19 9.55
CA THR A 74 -26.57 1.92 9.71
C THR A 74 -25.07 2.21 9.83
N ALA A 75 -24.73 3.12 10.75
CA ALA A 75 -23.65 2.81 11.67
C ALA A 75 -24.06 1.56 12.49
N SER A 76 -24.05 0.41 11.82
CA SER A 76 -23.80 -0.90 12.41
C SER A 76 -22.35 -1.29 12.12
N GLY A 77 -21.43 -0.33 12.22
CA GLY A 77 -20.30 -0.61 13.09
C GLY A 77 -20.88 -0.69 14.49
N PRO A 78 -20.42 -1.58 15.38
CA PRO A 78 -20.79 -1.41 16.78
C PRO A 78 -20.41 0.03 17.09
N GLU A 79 -21.41 0.84 17.43
CA GLU A 79 -21.15 1.94 18.31
C GLU A 79 -20.19 1.36 19.34
N LEU A 80 -18.98 1.90 19.41
CA LEU A 80 -18.32 2.05 20.69
C LEU A 80 -19.25 3.00 21.47
N LEU A 81 -20.43 2.49 21.82
CA LEU A 81 -21.19 2.88 22.97
C LEU A 81 -20.11 2.98 24.02
N GLY A 82 -19.91 4.20 24.49
CA GLY A 82 -19.32 4.43 25.79
C GLY A 82 -20.11 3.57 26.76
N VAL A 83 -19.73 2.30 26.84
CA VAL A 83 -19.89 1.56 28.05
C VAL A 83 -19.05 2.38 29.00
N ASP A 84 -19.74 3.03 29.91
CA ASP A 84 -19.25 3.57 31.16
C ASP A 84 -18.62 2.41 31.97
N LEU A 85 -17.64 1.73 31.39
CA LEU A 85 -16.78 0.77 32.01
C LEU A 85 -15.74 1.65 32.71
N PRO A 86 -15.70 1.68 34.04
CA PRO A 86 -14.65 2.42 34.73
C PRO A 86 -13.32 1.95 34.17
N GLU A 87 -12.52 2.88 33.64
CA GLU A 87 -11.14 2.63 33.27
C GLU A 87 -10.42 2.11 34.53
N ARG A 88 -10.33 0.79 34.66
CA ARG A 88 -9.63 0.16 35.75
C ARG A 88 -8.21 -0.08 35.28
N GLU A 89 -7.27 0.67 35.84
CA GLU A 89 -5.85 0.35 35.73
C GLU A 89 -5.63 -1.12 36.12
N GLY A 90 -5.15 -1.93 35.17
CA GLY A 90 -4.77 -3.30 35.44
C GLY A 90 -3.60 -3.33 36.41
N ILE A 91 -3.76 -4.00 37.54
CA ILE A 91 -2.68 -4.19 38.51
C ILE A 91 -1.78 -5.31 37.97
N PRO A 92 -0.45 -5.10 37.83
CA PRO A 92 0.47 -6.14 37.39
C PRO A 92 0.39 -7.37 38.31
N GLY A 93 0.03 -8.53 37.75
CA GLY A 93 -0.06 -9.81 38.45
C GLY A 93 -1.49 -10.33 38.67
N GLU A 94 -2.53 -9.55 38.36
CA GLU A 94 -3.91 -10.05 38.34
C GLU A 94 -4.18 -10.78 37.01
N PRO A 95 -4.77 -11.99 37.02
CA PRO A 95 -5.14 -12.68 35.79
C PRO A 95 -6.22 -11.87 35.06
N LEU A 96 -6.06 -11.72 33.74
CA LEU A 96 -7.06 -11.09 32.90
C LEU A 96 -8.41 -11.81 33.05
N PRO A 97 -9.54 -11.08 33.06
CA PRO A 97 -10.85 -11.68 33.11
C PRO A 97 -11.05 -12.59 31.89
N GLU A 98 -11.56 -13.79 32.12
CA GLU A 98 -11.83 -14.76 31.05
C GLU A 98 -12.92 -14.20 30.14
N VAL A 99 -12.61 -14.13 28.84
CA VAL A 99 -13.55 -13.66 27.84
C VAL A 99 -14.69 -14.69 27.74
N PRO A 100 -15.96 -14.30 27.89
CA PRO A 100 -17.08 -15.23 27.81
C PRO A 100 -17.13 -15.86 26.41
N ALA A 101 -17.48 -17.14 26.35
CA ALA A 101 -17.56 -17.90 25.08
C ALA A 101 -18.54 -17.28 24.07
N GLU A 102 -19.51 -16.50 24.56
CA GLU A 102 -20.49 -15.75 23.77
C GLU A 102 -19.85 -14.62 22.93
N ALA A 103 -18.61 -14.22 23.24
CA ALA A 103 -17.85 -13.27 22.43
C ALA A 103 -17.40 -13.86 21.08
N TYR A 104 -17.45 -15.18 20.93
CA TYR A 104 -17.13 -15.85 19.68
C TYR A 104 -18.43 -16.18 18.92
N PRO A 105 -18.55 -15.82 17.63
CA PRO A 105 -19.70 -16.22 16.82
C PRO A 105 -19.74 -17.75 16.67
N ALA A 106 -20.93 -18.32 16.47
CA ALA A 106 -21.13 -19.77 16.39
C ALA A 106 -20.34 -20.44 15.25
N ASP A 107 -19.96 -19.68 14.22
CA ASP A 107 -19.12 -20.13 13.09
C ASP A 107 -17.61 -19.99 13.34
N ALA A 108 -17.18 -19.63 14.55
CA ALA A 108 -15.76 -19.56 14.89
C ALA A 108 -15.15 -20.97 14.90
N VAL A 109 -14.28 -21.23 13.92
CA VAL A 109 -13.48 -22.47 13.83
C VAL A 109 -12.18 -22.26 14.60
N PRO A 110 -11.89 -23.04 15.66
CA PRO A 110 -10.60 -23.02 16.33
C PRO A 110 -9.51 -23.46 15.35
N LEU A 111 -8.50 -22.61 15.14
CA LEU A 111 -7.32 -23.00 14.38
C LEU A 111 -6.41 -23.83 15.28
N ASP A 112 -6.16 -25.07 14.86
CA ASP A 112 -5.15 -25.93 15.46
C ASP A 112 -3.76 -25.30 15.21
N PRO A 113 -2.94 -25.04 16.24
CA PRO A 113 -1.60 -24.50 16.03
C PRO A 113 -0.70 -25.61 15.46
N ALA A 114 -0.72 -25.77 14.14
CA ALA A 114 0.22 -26.62 13.43
C ALA A 114 1.67 -26.14 13.70
N PRO A 115 2.64 -27.05 13.90
CA PRO A 115 4.02 -26.66 14.09
C PRO A 115 4.54 -25.92 12.86
N VAL A 116 5.19 -24.79 13.10
CA VAL A 116 5.90 -23.97 12.11
C VAL A 116 7.10 -24.75 11.56
N GLU A 117 6.87 -25.60 10.57
CA GLU A 117 7.95 -26.15 9.75
C GLU A 117 8.41 -25.06 8.79
N GLU A 118 9.54 -24.44 9.15
CA GLU A 118 10.37 -23.55 8.35
C GLU A 118 10.62 -24.19 6.97
N SER A 119 9.86 -23.77 5.95
CA SER A 119 10.10 -24.14 4.55
C SER A 119 10.69 -22.95 3.81
N ASP A 120 11.89 -22.54 4.22
CA ASP A 120 12.77 -21.70 3.42
C ASP A 120 13.57 -22.60 2.47
N ALA A 121 12.91 -23.05 1.41
CA ALA A 121 13.53 -23.76 0.30
C ALA A 121 13.30 -22.93 -0.97
N SER A 122 13.83 -21.70 -0.98
CA SER A 122 13.81 -20.82 -2.15
C SER A 122 15.17 -20.16 -2.38
N ASP A 123 16.26 -20.93 -2.29
CA ASP A 123 17.56 -20.53 -2.85
C ASP A 123 18.32 -21.75 -3.41
N ALA A 124 17.74 -22.39 -4.42
CA ALA A 124 18.45 -23.36 -5.24
C ALA A 124 18.01 -23.21 -6.70
N SER A 125 18.49 -22.16 -7.37
CA SER A 125 18.50 -22.15 -8.83
C SER A 125 19.77 -22.86 -9.32
N PRO A 126 19.67 -23.84 -10.24
CA PRO A 126 20.82 -24.55 -10.77
C PRO A 126 21.77 -23.58 -11.47
N GLU A 127 23.06 -23.84 -11.29
CA GLU A 127 24.20 -23.14 -11.85
C GLU A 127 24.25 -23.37 -13.38
N ASP A 128 23.26 -22.85 -14.10
CA ASP A 128 23.27 -22.79 -15.55
C ASP A 128 24.30 -21.72 -15.94
N GLU A 129 25.33 -22.12 -16.70
CA GLU A 129 26.43 -21.26 -17.15
C GLU A 129 25.88 -20.09 -17.96
N GLY A 130 25.50 -19.02 -17.27
CA GLY A 130 24.93 -17.83 -17.87
C GLY A 130 25.92 -17.16 -18.83
N PRO A 131 25.40 -16.30 -19.72
CA PRO A 131 26.18 -15.76 -20.83
C PRO A 131 27.34 -14.89 -20.32
N LYS A 132 28.51 -15.03 -20.97
CA LYS A 132 29.73 -14.28 -20.67
C LYS A 132 29.90 -13.12 -21.66
N CYS A 133 30.41 -11.99 -21.20
CA CYS A 133 30.72 -10.87 -22.10
C CYS A 133 31.90 -11.23 -23.02
N ALA A 134 31.78 -11.04 -24.33
CA ALA A 134 32.86 -11.34 -25.28
C ALA A 134 34.07 -10.39 -25.14
N ASP A 135 33.86 -9.20 -24.57
CA ASP A 135 34.87 -8.14 -24.48
C ASP A 135 35.72 -8.24 -23.20
N CYS A 136 35.23 -8.91 -22.16
CA CYS A 136 35.93 -9.02 -20.86
C CYS A 136 35.72 -10.34 -20.11
N ASP A 137 35.12 -11.34 -20.75
CA ASP A 137 34.87 -12.70 -20.24
C ASP A 137 34.11 -12.81 -18.91
N ARG A 138 33.52 -11.71 -18.44
CA ARG A 138 32.79 -11.69 -17.17
C ARG A 138 31.48 -12.49 -17.29
N PRO A 139 31.20 -13.45 -16.39
CA PRO A 139 29.95 -14.21 -16.40
C PRO A 139 28.78 -13.40 -15.84
N PHE A 140 27.61 -13.57 -16.42
CA PHE A 140 26.38 -12.89 -16.00
C PHE A 140 25.24 -13.87 -15.79
N LYS A 141 24.34 -13.53 -14.85
CA LYS A 141 23.16 -14.34 -14.50
C LYS A 141 22.14 -14.49 -15.63
N ASN A 142 22.11 -13.55 -16.60
CA ASN A 142 21.19 -13.57 -17.74
C ASN A 142 21.64 -12.58 -18.85
N ASP A 143 21.09 -12.73 -20.06
CA ASP A 143 21.36 -11.85 -21.22
C ASP A 143 21.05 -10.38 -20.94
N ARG A 144 20.02 -10.10 -20.12
CA ARG A 144 19.65 -8.71 -19.78
C ARG A 144 20.77 -8.01 -18.99
N ALA A 145 21.40 -8.71 -18.06
CA ALA A 145 22.54 -8.19 -17.30
C ALA A 145 23.76 -7.99 -18.19
N LEU A 146 24.03 -8.93 -19.11
CA LEU A 146 25.10 -8.79 -20.11
C LEU A 146 24.89 -7.59 -21.03
N ALA A 147 23.68 -7.41 -21.58
CA ALA A 147 23.37 -6.29 -22.47
C ALA A 147 23.44 -4.92 -21.76
N ALA A 148 23.09 -4.86 -20.47
CA ALA A 148 23.28 -3.66 -19.66
C ALA A 148 24.76 -3.39 -19.35
N HIS A 149 25.54 -4.44 -19.12
CA HIS A 149 26.97 -4.34 -18.90
C HIS A 149 27.70 -3.82 -20.15
N ARG A 150 27.43 -4.38 -21.33
CA ARG A 150 28.06 -3.95 -22.60
C ARG A 150 27.88 -2.46 -22.84
N ARG A 151 26.65 -1.95 -22.72
CA ARG A 151 26.35 -0.52 -22.88
C ARG A 151 27.07 0.41 -21.89
N LYS A 152 27.44 -0.08 -20.71
CA LYS A 152 28.08 0.73 -19.65
C LYS A 152 29.60 0.63 -19.66
N ALA A 153 30.13 -0.56 -19.90
CA ALA A 153 31.56 -0.86 -19.81
C ALA A 153 32.26 -0.81 -21.17
N HIS A 154 31.52 -1.02 -22.27
CA HIS A 154 32.02 -1.02 -23.64
C HIS A 154 31.17 -0.05 -24.50
N PRO A 155 31.25 1.27 -24.23
CA PRO A 155 30.41 2.28 -24.92
C PRO A 155 30.86 2.62 -26.36
N GLU A 156 31.98 2.07 -26.84
CA GLU A 156 32.60 2.42 -28.13
C GLU A 156 32.62 1.23 -29.11
N ASP A 157 31.44 0.66 -29.41
CA ASP A 157 31.21 -0.23 -30.55
C ASP A 157 30.01 0.26 -31.37
#